data_AF-A0A920R010-F1
#
_entry.id   AF-A0A920R010-F1
#
_cell.length_a   1.000
_cell.length_b   1.000
_cell.length_c   1.000
_cell.angle_alpha   90.00
_cell.angle_beta   90.00
_cell.angle_gamma   90.00
#
_symmetry.space_group_name_H-M   'P 1'
#
loop_
_entity.id
_entity.type
_entity.pdbx_description
1 polymer ?
#
loop_
_entity_poly.entity_id
_entity_poly.type
_entity_poly.pdbx_seq_one_letter_code
_entity_poly.pdbx_strand_id
1 'polypeptide(L)'
;MIGAKLADPSKFCLNFMGDGAWGMSGTDVAASVQSNLPITTVLLNNGGMATYPGGFPTAQEQYGVSHMVGNYAQIAEGMGGSA
;
A
#
# COMPACT_ATOMS: atom_id res chain seq x y z
N MET A 1 -10.22 0.21 -2.16
CA MET A 1 -11.10 -0.89 -2.63
C MET A 1 -12.28 -1.21 -1.70
N ILE A 2 -12.22 -0.85 -0.42
CA ILE A 2 -13.25 -1.15 0.59
C ILE A 2 -14.66 -0.72 0.12
N GLY A 3 -14.81 0.50 -0.40
CA GLY A 3 -16.10 1.00 -0.89
C GLY A 3 -16.67 0.19 -2.06
N ALA A 4 -15.83 -0.30 -2.97
CA ALA A 4 -16.28 -1.18 -4.06
C ALA A 4 -16.79 -2.52 -3.53
N LYS A 5 -16.10 -3.09 -2.53
CA LYS A 5 -16.52 -4.32 -1.84
C LYS A 5 -17.82 -4.13 -1.07
N LEU A 6 -18.01 -2.95 -0.46
CA LEU A 6 -19.25 -2.60 0.23
C LEU A 6 -20.43 -2.47 -0.75
N ALA A 7 -20.21 -1.85 -1.92
CA ALA A 7 -21.24 -1.65 -2.93
C ALA A 7 -21.73 -2.97 -3.55
N ASP A 8 -20.84 -3.94 -3.72
CA ASP A 8 -21.20 -5.29 -4.20
C ASP A 8 -20.32 -6.36 -3.54
N PRO A 9 -20.77 -6.93 -2.41
CA PRO A 9 -20.00 -7.92 -1.64
C PRO A 9 -19.66 -9.20 -2.42
N SER A 10 -20.42 -9.51 -3.48
CA SER A 10 -20.21 -10.71 -4.29
C SER A 10 -18.96 -10.63 -5.16
N LYS A 11 -18.47 -9.42 -5.46
CA LYS A 11 -17.33 -9.21 -6.35
C LYS A 11 -16.00 -9.43 -5.65
N PHE A 12 -15.05 -9.99 -6.39
CA PHE A 12 -13.65 -10.00 -5.98
C PHE A 12 -13.03 -8.62 -6.24
N CYS A 13 -12.54 -7.97 -5.18
CA CYS A 13 -12.01 -6.61 -5.24
C CYS A 13 -10.48 -6.63 -5.16
N LEU A 14 -9.82 -6.45 -6.31
CA LEU A 14 -8.37 -6.41 -6.44
C LEU A 14 -7.89 -4.97 -6.69
N ASN A 15 -6.83 -4.54 -6.01
CA ASN A 15 -6.04 -3.37 -6.39
C ASN A 15 -4.56 -3.68 -6.53
N PHE A 16 -3.91 -2.95 -7.41
CA PHE A 16 -2.46 -2.88 -7.51
C PHE A 16 -1.99 -1.61 -6.80
N MET A 17 -0.97 -1.72 -5.96
CA MET A 17 -0.46 -0.61 -5.16
C MET A 17 1.07 -0.62 -5.15
N GLY A 18 1.70 0.52 -5.40
CA GLY A 18 3.14 0.66 -5.17
C GLY A 18 3.47 0.75 -3.68
N ASP A 19 4.70 0.43 -3.32
CA ASP A 19 5.25 0.64 -1.97
C ASP A 19 5.11 2.09 -1.46
N GLY A 20 5.30 3.10 -2.32
CA GLY A 20 5.07 4.51 -1.98
C GLY A 20 3.61 4.82 -1.67
N ALA A 21 2.67 4.23 -2.43
CA ALA A 21 1.24 4.37 -2.18
C ALA A 21 0.81 3.60 -0.91
N TRP A 22 1.49 2.49 -0.59
CA TRP A 22 1.30 1.79 0.68
C TRP A 22 1.61 2.67 1.88
N GLY A 23 2.62 3.55 1.79
CA GLY A 23 2.89 4.54 2.84
C GLY A 23 1.71 5.49 3.12
N MET A 24 0.84 5.72 2.14
CA MET A 24 -0.31 6.64 2.26
C MET A 24 -1.61 5.94 2.66
N SER A 25 -1.83 4.72 2.17
CA SER A 25 -3.12 4.01 2.32
C SER A 25 -2.98 2.60 2.89
N GLY A 26 -1.81 2.20 3.36
CA GLY A 26 -1.57 0.85 3.91
C GLY A 26 -2.42 0.53 5.14
N THR A 27 -2.83 1.53 5.91
CA THR A 27 -3.75 1.37 7.06
C THR A 27 -5.16 0.97 6.67
N ASP A 28 -5.52 1.05 5.38
CA ASP A 28 -6.79 0.54 4.88
C ASP A 28 -6.94 -0.97 5.11
N VAL A 29 -5.83 -1.71 5.29
CA VAL A 29 -5.86 -3.12 5.70
C VAL A 29 -6.63 -3.28 7.01
N ALA A 30 -6.26 -2.53 8.06
CA ALA A 30 -6.93 -2.59 9.36
C ALA A 30 -8.42 -2.22 9.25
N ALA A 31 -8.73 -1.19 8.46
CA ALA A 31 -10.12 -0.78 8.22
C ALA A 31 -10.94 -1.86 7.50
N SER A 32 -10.34 -2.54 6.52
CA SER A 32 -10.99 -3.63 5.78
C SER A 32 -11.28 -4.84 6.66
N VAL A 33 -10.34 -5.18 7.56
CA VAL A 33 -10.47 -6.25 8.56
C VAL A 33 -11.56 -5.89 9.56
N GLN A 34 -11.51 -4.70 10.16
CA GLN A 34 -12.49 -4.23 11.14
C GLN A 34 -13.91 -4.20 10.58
N SER A 35 -14.05 -3.88 9.29
CA SER A 35 -15.36 -3.76 8.62
C SER A 35 -15.86 -5.06 8.02
N ASN A 36 -15.11 -6.18 8.12
CA ASN A 36 -15.40 -7.44 7.43
C ASN A 36 -15.63 -7.26 5.90
N LEU A 37 -14.85 -6.37 5.27
CA LEU A 37 -14.93 -6.09 3.83
C LEU A 37 -13.62 -6.50 3.14
N PRO A 38 -13.45 -7.79 2.80
CA PRO A 38 -12.18 -8.31 2.32
C PRO A 38 -11.82 -7.72 0.95
N ILE A 39 -10.61 -7.18 0.85
CA ILE A 39 -10.01 -6.70 -0.39
C ILE A 39 -8.67 -7.41 -0.59
N THR A 40 -8.24 -7.55 -1.85
CA THR A 40 -6.92 -8.11 -2.18
C THR A 40 -6.06 -7.03 -2.78
N THR A 41 -4.88 -6.82 -2.22
CA THR A 41 -3.90 -5.86 -2.73
C THR A 41 -2.67 -6.60 -3.22
N VAL A 42 -2.26 -6.30 -4.46
CA VAL A 42 -0.96 -6.70 -4.99
C VAL A 42 -0.01 -5.53 -4.84
N LEU A 43 1.00 -5.69 -4.00
CA LEU A 43 2.00 -4.66 -3.73
C LEU A 43 3.17 -4.80 -4.70
N LEU A 44 3.39 -3.76 -5.52
CA LEU A 44 4.50 -3.63 -6.43
C LEU A 44 5.67 -2.96 -5.70
N ASN A 45 6.57 -3.77 -5.14
CA ASN A 45 7.70 -3.30 -4.34
C ASN A 45 8.93 -3.06 -5.22
N ASN A 46 9.17 -1.82 -5.61
CA ASN A 46 10.34 -1.43 -6.40
C ASN A 46 11.37 -0.62 -5.59
N GLY A 47 11.12 -0.37 -4.30
CA GLY A 47 11.98 0.39 -3.40
C GLY A 47 11.96 1.90 -3.64
N GLY A 48 10.98 2.44 -4.39
CA GLY A 48 10.96 3.87 -4.63
C GLY A 48 9.78 4.44 -5.42
N MET A 49 9.57 5.75 -5.26
CA MET A 49 8.47 6.45 -5.93
C MET A 49 8.78 6.69 -7.42
N ALA A 50 8.44 5.73 -8.29
CA ALA A 50 8.84 5.70 -9.70
C ALA A 50 8.43 6.94 -10.54
N THR A 51 7.34 7.61 -10.20
CA THR A 51 6.88 8.84 -10.88
C THR A 51 7.51 10.12 -10.34
N TYR A 52 8.49 10.00 -9.44
CA TYR A 52 9.32 11.10 -8.94
C TYR A 52 10.78 10.95 -9.46
N PRO A 53 11.00 10.86 -10.78
CA PRO A 53 12.31 10.54 -11.35
C PRO A 53 13.34 11.69 -11.28
N GLY A 54 12.94 12.86 -10.78
CA GLY A 54 13.80 14.04 -10.70
C GLY A 54 13.05 15.26 -10.19
N GLY A 55 13.75 16.12 -9.44
CA GLY A 55 13.20 17.33 -8.83
C GLY A 55 13.85 17.67 -7.48
N PHE A 56 14.46 16.68 -6.83
CA PHE A 56 15.08 16.84 -5.50
C PHE A 56 16.45 16.13 -5.40
N PRO A 57 17.40 16.34 -6.34
CA PRO A 57 18.66 15.58 -6.38
C PRO A 57 19.46 15.70 -5.08
N THR A 58 19.59 16.91 -4.54
CA THR A 58 20.26 17.15 -3.26
C THR A 58 19.59 16.43 -2.11
N ALA A 59 18.25 16.44 -2.04
CA ALA A 59 17.53 15.80 -0.95
C ALA A 59 17.54 14.27 -1.06
N GLN A 60 17.57 13.74 -2.29
CA GLN A 60 17.72 12.31 -2.55
C GLN A 60 19.13 11.84 -2.13
N GLU A 61 20.17 12.58 -2.50
CA GLU A 61 21.56 12.26 -2.12
C GLU A 61 21.80 12.37 -0.62
N GLN A 62 21.30 13.42 0.03
CA GLN A 62 21.57 13.70 1.44
C GLN A 62 20.62 12.97 2.40
N TYR A 63 19.38 12.71 2.00
CA TYR A 63 18.33 12.21 2.91
C TYR A 63 17.57 11.00 2.37
N GLY A 64 17.89 10.49 1.17
CA GLY A 64 17.22 9.31 0.61
C GLY A 64 15.75 9.53 0.28
N VAL A 65 15.33 10.78 0.04
CA VAL A 65 13.94 11.10 -0.36
C VAL A 65 13.53 10.21 -1.55
N SER A 66 12.29 9.72 -1.53
CA SER A 66 11.69 8.78 -2.50
C SER A 66 12.15 7.33 -2.42
N HIS A 67 13.10 6.98 -1.55
CA HIS A 67 13.42 5.58 -1.26
C HIS A 67 12.40 4.99 -0.27
N MET A 68 11.88 3.82 -0.60
CA MET A 68 10.91 3.12 0.22
C MET A 68 11.55 1.90 0.89
N VAL A 69 11.26 1.72 2.18
CA VAL A 69 11.70 0.57 2.97
C VAL A 69 10.52 0.00 3.75
N GLY A 70 10.57 -1.29 4.05
CA GLY A 70 9.59 -1.92 4.93
C GLY A 70 9.36 -3.40 4.64
N ASN A 71 8.96 -4.13 5.68
CA ASN A 71 8.37 -5.47 5.52
C ASN A 71 6.85 -5.34 5.47
N TYR A 72 6.31 -5.16 4.27
CA TYR A 72 4.88 -4.91 4.07
C TYR A 72 4.01 -6.10 4.47
N ALA A 73 4.51 -7.33 4.33
CA ALA A 73 3.81 -8.54 4.76
C ALA A 73 3.60 -8.53 6.28
N GLN A 74 4.69 -8.34 7.03
CA GLN A 74 4.63 -8.26 8.50
C GLN A 74 3.76 -7.10 8.99
N ILE A 75 3.80 -5.95 8.30
CA ILE A 75 2.94 -4.80 8.60
C ILE A 75 1.46 -5.16 8.37
N ALA A 76 1.13 -5.80 7.24
CA ALA A 76 -0.22 -6.24 6.94
C ALA A 76 -0.75 -7.28 7.95
N GLU A 77 0.07 -8.25 8.33
CA GLU A 77 -0.23 -9.23 9.39
C GLU A 77 -0.49 -8.55 10.73
N GLY A 78 0.34 -7.58 11.10
CA GLY A 78 0.16 -6.77 12.32
C GLY A 78 -1.15 -5.97 12.34
N MET A 79 -1.74 -5.70 11.18
CA MET A 79 -3.05 -5.05 11.03
C MET A 79 -4.22 -6.04 10.96
N GLY A 80 -3.97 -7.33 11.17
CA GLY A 80 -4.97 -8.40 11.08
C GLY A 80 -5.26 -8.87 9.66
N GLY A 81 -4.50 -8.39 8.66
CA GLY A 81 -4.51 -8.93 7.31
C GLY A 81 -3.72 -10.23 7.19
N SER A 82 -3.72 -10.81 6.00
CA SER A 82 -2.86 -11.93 5.64
C SER A 82 -2.04 -11.57 4.41
N ALA A 83 -0.76 -11.95 4.41
CA ALA A 83 0.19 -11.65 3.34
C ALA A 83 0.91 -12.90 2.85
#